data_AF-A0A2N4S5D3-F1
#
_entry.id   AF-A0A2N4S5D3-F1
#
_cell.length_a   1.000
_cell.length_b   1.000
_cell.length_c   1.000
_cell.angle_alpha   90.00
_cell.angle_beta   90.00
_cell.angle_gamma   90.00
#
_symmetry.space_group_name_H-M   'P 1'
#
loop_
_entity.id
_entity.type
_entity.pdbx_description
1 polymer ?
#
loop_
_entity_poly.entity_id
_entity_poly.type
_entity_poly.pdbx_seq_one_letter_code
_entity_poly.pdbx_strand_id
1 'polypeptide(L)'
;MNIQNKKIWQHACGDTDRNYSDVCLNWDVILNGPGYAGAYSKCGEKLIRDGVSQKKVTDIKRFAEQMKDGDIVVLRLGTSYILAVGIIVGDYQWSSIFADIDGWDLQHYRRVRWLWKTNGQHKKFNTYALKQGDTTQEMTSEEVKEWLVSLSFSDTELNRPLVELPNYEPRQISHEEIGEYLFEQGVSSNSIETLIKEFDELIRIAKWYKDKDAPSEFETVAYLVVPILRALGWTPQKMAIEWKNVDLALFDQLPRDDKNLAVVVEAKKKGNACLTAKSQAQGYAQGKDNCKRLIVTDGLRYGTYLKEKSEYKLYAYFNLLSLTDRHPIYNCKGVKEALRIMTPEWRE
;
A
#
# COMPACT_ATOMS: atom_id res chain seq x y z
N MET A 1 -32.17 -4.36 0.91
CA MET A 1 -31.46 -5.59 1.31
C MET A 1 -32.09 -5.99 2.63
N ASN A 2 -32.28 -7.28 2.91
CA ASN A 2 -32.87 -7.64 4.21
C ASN A 2 -31.83 -7.40 5.33
N ILE A 3 -32.05 -6.36 6.13
CA ILE A 3 -31.20 -5.98 7.27
C ILE A 3 -31.78 -6.47 8.62
N GLN A 4 -32.96 -7.08 8.62
CA GLN A 4 -33.64 -7.50 9.84
C GLN A 4 -32.84 -8.57 10.56
N ASN A 5 -32.66 -8.41 11.87
CA ASN A 5 -31.88 -9.29 12.75
C ASN A 5 -30.39 -9.44 12.37
N LYS A 6 -29.85 -8.56 11.51
CA LYS A 6 -28.42 -8.53 11.17
C LYS A 6 -27.75 -7.35 11.86
N LYS A 7 -26.53 -7.55 12.35
CA LYS A 7 -25.68 -6.42 12.73
C LYS A 7 -25.13 -5.77 11.46
N ILE A 8 -25.05 -4.45 11.50
CA ILE A 8 -24.51 -3.65 10.40
C ILE A 8 -23.26 -2.97 10.92
N TRP A 9 -22.14 -3.22 10.26
CA TRP A 9 -20.85 -2.66 10.58
C TRP A 9 -20.46 -1.58 9.58
N GLN A 10 -19.86 -0.51 10.05
CA GLN A 10 -19.01 0.35 9.23
C GLN A 10 -17.55 -0.03 9.43
N HIS A 11 -16.83 -0.15 8.32
CA HIS A 11 -15.43 -0.50 8.32
C HIS A 11 -14.63 0.51 7.49
N ALA A 12 -13.64 1.16 8.11
CA ALA A 12 -12.76 2.10 7.44
C ALA A 12 -11.74 1.36 6.55
N CYS A 13 -11.50 1.87 5.34
CA CYS A 13 -10.46 1.35 4.44
C CYS A 13 -9.25 2.28 4.32
N GLY A 14 -8.88 2.90 5.44
CA GLY A 14 -7.79 3.86 5.55
C GLY A 14 -8.24 5.29 5.80
N ASP A 15 -7.44 6.24 5.34
CA ASP A 15 -7.66 7.68 5.49
C ASP A 15 -7.44 8.42 4.16
N THR A 16 -7.32 9.75 4.20
CA THR A 16 -7.11 10.58 3.00
C THR A 16 -5.72 10.45 2.39
N ASP A 17 -4.74 9.96 3.15
CA ASP A 17 -3.38 9.70 2.67
C ASP A 17 -3.26 8.27 2.14
N ARG A 18 -3.70 7.28 2.91
CA ARG A 18 -3.62 5.85 2.58
C ARG A 18 -5.01 5.25 2.41
N ASN A 19 -5.37 4.95 1.17
CA ASN A 19 -6.62 4.26 0.82
C ASN A 19 -6.32 2.87 0.26
N TYR A 20 -6.73 1.82 0.96
CA TYR A 20 -6.55 0.41 0.55
C TYR A 20 -7.87 -0.28 0.19
N SER A 21 -8.90 0.50 -0.17
CA SER A 21 -10.18 -0.05 -0.62
C SER A 21 -10.04 -1.01 -1.81
N ASP A 22 -9.17 -0.72 -2.77
CA ASP A 22 -8.94 -1.61 -3.91
C ASP A 22 -8.46 -3.00 -3.46
N VAL A 23 -7.58 -3.08 -2.45
CA VAL A 23 -7.15 -4.37 -1.88
C VAL A 23 -8.36 -5.12 -1.28
N CYS A 24 -9.19 -4.44 -0.49
CA CYS A 24 -10.40 -5.01 0.09
C CYS A 24 -11.38 -5.52 -0.97
N LEU A 25 -11.57 -4.75 -2.05
CA LEU A 25 -12.54 -5.04 -3.11
C LEU A 25 -12.08 -6.11 -4.09
N ASN A 26 -10.78 -6.17 -4.38
CA ASN A 26 -10.18 -7.15 -5.27
C ASN A 26 -10.12 -8.54 -4.65
N TRP A 27 -9.89 -8.61 -3.33
CA TRP A 27 -9.67 -9.88 -2.63
C TRP A 27 -10.86 -10.35 -1.79
N ASP A 28 -12.00 -9.65 -1.85
CA ASP A 28 -13.20 -9.95 -1.06
C ASP A 28 -12.88 -10.04 0.45
N VAL A 29 -12.23 -8.99 0.96
CA VAL A 29 -11.81 -8.89 2.37
C VAL A 29 -12.08 -7.51 2.96
N ILE A 30 -12.12 -7.45 4.28
CA ILE A 30 -11.89 -6.25 5.07
C ILE A 30 -10.70 -6.51 6.00
N LEU A 31 -9.93 -5.46 6.31
CA LEU A 31 -8.63 -5.58 6.96
C LEU A 31 -8.55 -4.71 8.21
N ASN A 32 -7.89 -5.21 9.26
CA ASN A 32 -7.59 -4.44 10.46
C ASN A 32 -6.14 -4.70 10.90
N GLY A 33 -5.60 -3.77 11.69
CA GLY A 33 -4.23 -3.83 12.19
C GLY A 33 -4.11 -3.06 13.51
N PRO A 34 -2.90 -2.98 14.10
CA PRO A 34 -1.69 -3.66 13.66
C PRO A 34 -1.77 -5.18 13.85
N GLY A 35 -1.25 -5.94 12.89
CA GLY A 35 -1.26 -7.40 12.91
C GLY A 35 0.06 -8.07 13.30
N TYR A 36 1.15 -7.31 13.43
CA TYR A 36 2.52 -7.83 13.59
C TYR A 36 2.70 -8.69 14.87
N ALA A 37 1.80 -8.54 15.84
CA ALA A 37 1.78 -9.29 17.09
C ALA A 37 1.08 -10.66 16.97
N GLY A 38 0.69 -11.07 15.76
CA GLY A 38 0.03 -12.35 15.48
C GLY A 38 -1.49 -12.28 15.61
N ALA A 39 -2.14 -13.44 15.60
CA ALA A 39 -3.60 -13.54 15.72
C ALA A 39 -4.13 -12.96 17.05
N TYR A 40 -5.36 -12.46 17.04
CA TYR A 40 -5.95 -11.70 18.14
C TYR A 40 -5.90 -12.42 19.49
N SER A 41 -6.12 -13.74 19.51
CA SER A 41 -6.08 -14.57 20.73
C SER A 41 -4.74 -14.53 21.48
N LYS A 42 -3.68 -14.02 20.85
CA LYS A 42 -2.31 -14.01 21.37
C LYS A 42 -1.65 -12.62 21.32
N CYS A 43 -2.31 -11.60 20.77
CA CYS A 43 -1.63 -10.34 20.42
C CYS A 43 -1.81 -9.21 21.45
N GLY A 44 -2.88 -9.23 22.25
CA GLY A 44 -3.30 -8.07 23.07
C GLY A 44 -2.22 -7.52 24.01
N GLU A 45 -1.59 -8.39 24.81
CA GLU A 45 -0.55 -7.98 25.76
C GLU A 45 0.69 -7.40 25.06
N LYS A 46 1.10 -7.99 23.93
CA LYS A 46 2.24 -7.52 23.13
C LYS A 46 1.95 -6.14 22.55
N LEU A 47 0.76 -5.95 21.97
CA LEU A 47 0.36 -4.65 21.41
C LEU A 47 0.41 -3.54 22.47
N ILE A 48 -0.12 -3.79 23.67
CA ILE A 48 -0.12 -2.79 24.77
C ILE A 48 1.32 -2.47 25.20
N ARG A 49 2.17 -3.49 25.34
CA ARG A 49 3.59 -3.32 25.70
C ARG A 49 4.34 -2.47 24.68
N ASP A 50 4.01 -2.61 23.40
CA ASP A 50 4.60 -1.87 22.30
C ASP A 50 3.99 -0.46 22.13
N GLY A 51 3.10 -0.04 23.04
CA GLY A 51 2.51 1.31 23.07
C GLY A 51 1.20 1.46 22.28
N VAL A 52 0.61 0.38 21.79
CA VAL A 52 -0.70 0.44 21.12
C VAL A 52 -1.79 0.74 22.13
N SER A 53 -2.61 1.76 21.84
CA SER A 53 -3.67 2.20 22.74
C SER A 53 -4.70 1.11 23.04
N GLN A 54 -5.25 1.10 24.26
CA GLN A 54 -6.33 0.18 24.66
C GLN A 54 -7.56 0.30 23.75
N LYS A 55 -7.85 1.50 23.26
CA LYS A 55 -8.91 1.77 22.30
C LYS A 55 -8.71 0.97 21.02
N LYS A 56 -7.48 0.96 20.48
CA LYS A 56 -7.16 0.22 19.25
C LYS A 56 -7.18 -1.30 19.46
N VAL A 57 -6.73 -1.79 20.61
CA VAL A 57 -6.87 -3.22 20.98
C VAL A 57 -8.35 -3.63 21.04
N THR A 58 -9.21 -2.76 21.59
CA THR A 58 -10.66 -2.97 21.63
C THR A 58 -11.29 -2.97 20.24
N ASP A 59 -10.79 -2.15 19.32
CA ASP A 59 -11.22 -2.16 17.91
C ASP A 59 -10.90 -3.49 17.23
N ILE A 60 -9.69 -4.03 17.42
CA ILE A 60 -9.32 -5.37 16.91
C ILE A 60 -10.18 -6.45 17.56
N LYS A 61 -10.46 -6.35 18.87
CA LYS A 61 -11.38 -7.26 19.57
C LYS A 61 -12.76 -7.30 18.93
N ARG A 62 -13.36 -6.13 18.63
CA ARG A 62 -14.66 -6.07 17.96
C ARG A 62 -14.63 -6.76 16.60
N PHE A 63 -13.57 -6.47 15.83
CA PHE A 63 -13.36 -7.10 14.53
C PHE A 63 -13.21 -8.63 14.64
N ALA A 64 -12.42 -9.13 15.59
CA ALA A 64 -12.14 -10.55 15.73
C ALA A 64 -13.30 -11.33 16.36
N GLU A 65 -13.93 -10.81 17.42
CA GLU A 65 -14.88 -11.58 18.24
C GLU A 65 -16.34 -11.20 18.06
N GLN A 66 -16.66 -9.94 17.74
CA GLN A 66 -18.05 -9.46 17.75
C GLN A 66 -18.72 -9.50 16.39
N MET A 67 -17.96 -9.22 15.32
CA MET A 67 -18.44 -9.41 13.94
C MET A 67 -18.63 -10.89 13.65
N LYS A 68 -19.73 -11.26 12.99
CA LYS A 68 -20.11 -12.65 12.72
C LYS A 68 -20.41 -12.89 11.25
N ASP A 69 -20.34 -14.17 10.86
CA ASP A 69 -20.84 -14.63 9.57
C ASP A 69 -22.29 -14.16 9.35
N GLY A 70 -22.59 -13.69 8.13
CA GLY A 70 -23.90 -13.19 7.77
C GLY A 70 -24.20 -11.74 8.19
N ASP A 71 -23.33 -11.09 8.97
CA ASP A 71 -23.44 -9.65 9.26
C ASP A 71 -23.24 -8.82 7.99
N ILE A 72 -23.77 -7.60 7.99
CA ILE A 72 -23.61 -6.64 6.89
C ILE A 72 -22.43 -5.72 7.22
N VAL A 73 -21.60 -5.42 6.22
CA VAL A 73 -20.53 -4.44 6.34
C VAL A 73 -20.63 -3.39 5.23
N VAL A 74 -20.47 -2.12 5.60
CA VAL A 74 -20.21 -1.03 4.68
C VAL A 74 -18.75 -0.61 4.76
N LEU A 75 -18.08 -0.60 3.61
CA LEU A 75 -16.71 -0.11 3.47
C LEU A 75 -16.76 1.41 3.29
N ARG A 76 -16.09 2.17 4.17
CA ARG A 76 -16.13 3.63 4.16
C ARG A 76 -14.77 4.28 3.98
N LEU A 77 -14.80 5.46 3.37
CA LEU A 77 -13.68 6.41 3.33
C LEU A 77 -14.10 7.71 4.02
N GLY A 78 -13.37 8.10 5.05
CA GLY A 78 -13.72 9.25 5.90
C GLY A 78 -15.08 9.08 6.61
N THR A 79 -15.83 10.17 6.74
CA THR A 79 -17.11 10.25 7.46
C THR A 79 -18.34 10.40 6.56
N SER A 80 -18.15 10.37 5.23
CA SER A 80 -19.21 10.69 4.27
C SER A 80 -19.35 9.70 3.12
N TYR A 81 -18.34 8.88 2.82
CA TYR A 81 -18.34 8.06 1.61
C TYR A 81 -18.45 6.58 1.93
N ILE A 82 -19.41 5.91 1.30
CA ILE A 82 -19.49 4.45 1.23
C ILE A 82 -18.99 3.99 -0.14
N LEU A 83 -18.03 3.08 -0.11
CA LEU A 83 -17.36 2.52 -1.29
C LEU A 83 -17.97 1.18 -1.70
N ALA A 84 -18.40 0.38 -0.73
CA ALA A 84 -19.01 -0.92 -0.97
C ALA A 84 -19.90 -1.36 0.18
N VAL A 85 -20.80 -2.29 -0.12
CA VAL A 85 -21.65 -3.01 0.84
C VAL A 85 -21.51 -4.50 0.58
N GLY A 86 -21.34 -5.28 1.64
CA GLY A 86 -21.21 -6.72 1.53
C GLY A 86 -21.69 -7.47 2.76
N ILE A 87 -21.67 -8.80 2.65
CA ILE A 87 -21.99 -9.74 3.73
C ILE A 87 -20.69 -10.40 4.19
N ILE A 88 -20.47 -10.45 5.50
CA ILE A 88 -19.35 -11.19 6.10
C ILE A 88 -19.54 -12.69 5.85
N VAL A 89 -18.47 -13.36 5.42
CA VAL A 89 -18.47 -14.81 5.16
C VAL A 89 -17.42 -15.48 6.04
N GLY A 90 -17.86 -16.41 6.89
CA GLY A 90 -17.02 -17.17 7.79
C GLY A 90 -16.43 -16.39 8.97
N ASP A 91 -15.41 -16.98 9.57
CA ASP A 91 -14.78 -16.50 10.79
C ASP A 91 -13.64 -15.50 10.54
N TYR A 92 -13.19 -14.89 11.64
CA TYR A 92 -11.97 -14.09 11.67
C TYR A 92 -10.75 -14.93 11.28
N GLN A 93 -9.83 -14.32 10.54
CA GLN A 93 -8.57 -14.92 10.12
C GLN A 93 -7.40 -13.94 10.27
N TRP A 94 -6.18 -14.49 10.28
CA TRP A 94 -4.92 -13.74 10.27
C TRP A 94 -4.02 -14.28 9.17
N SER A 95 -3.35 -13.41 8.40
CA SER A 95 -2.39 -13.83 7.38
C SER A 95 -1.30 -12.80 7.11
N SER A 96 -0.07 -13.28 6.90
CA SER A 96 1.10 -12.46 6.57
C SER A 96 1.03 -11.83 5.17
N ILE A 97 0.13 -12.27 4.28
CA ILE A 97 -0.02 -11.66 2.95
C ILE A 97 -0.45 -10.19 3.02
N PHE A 98 -1.05 -9.76 4.13
CA PHE A 98 -1.44 -8.38 4.40
C PHE A 98 -0.48 -7.67 5.39
N ALA A 99 0.74 -8.18 5.57
CA ALA A 99 1.74 -7.59 6.47
C ALA A 99 2.27 -6.23 5.98
N ASP A 100 2.11 -5.90 4.69
CA ASP A 100 2.56 -4.63 4.15
C ASP A 100 1.55 -4.10 3.12
N ILE A 101 0.57 -3.35 3.63
CA ILE A 101 -0.37 -2.60 2.80
C ILE A 101 0.10 -1.15 2.72
N ASP A 102 1.07 -0.92 1.84
CA ASP A 102 1.73 0.39 1.68
C ASP A 102 2.21 0.88 3.05
N GLY A 103 2.98 0.06 3.76
CA GLY A 103 3.55 0.30 5.08
C GLY A 103 2.64 0.09 6.29
N TRP A 104 1.39 -0.33 6.11
CA TRP A 104 0.51 -0.72 7.23
C TRP A 104 0.46 -2.24 7.43
N ASP A 105 0.63 -2.68 8.67
CA ASP A 105 0.49 -4.07 9.10
C ASP A 105 -1.00 -4.43 9.30
N LEU A 106 -1.67 -4.94 8.26
CA LEU A 106 -3.13 -5.19 8.27
C LEU A 106 -3.51 -6.68 8.23
N GLN A 107 -2.78 -7.52 8.96
CA GLN A 107 -2.87 -8.98 8.87
C GLN A 107 -4.17 -9.57 9.42
N HIS A 108 -4.99 -8.81 10.14
CA HIS A 108 -6.31 -9.25 10.58
C HIS A 108 -7.32 -9.09 9.46
N TYR A 109 -8.00 -10.15 9.05
CA TYR A 109 -8.98 -10.04 7.98
C TYR A 109 -10.25 -10.86 8.23
N ARG A 110 -11.29 -10.47 7.51
CA ARG A 110 -12.54 -11.23 7.33
C ARG A 110 -12.90 -11.25 5.87
N ARG A 111 -13.49 -12.35 5.41
CA ARG A 111 -13.98 -12.45 4.04
C ARG A 111 -15.31 -11.71 3.90
N VAL A 112 -15.49 -11.05 2.76
CA VAL A 112 -16.70 -10.28 2.47
C VAL A 112 -17.17 -10.57 1.06
N ARG A 113 -18.41 -11.04 0.95
CA ARG A 113 -19.11 -11.04 -0.33
C ARG A 113 -19.64 -9.63 -0.59
N TRP A 114 -18.87 -8.82 -1.31
CA TRP A 114 -19.32 -7.53 -1.82
C TRP A 114 -20.50 -7.71 -2.78
N LEU A 115 -21.62 -7.05 -2.48
CA LEU A 115 -22.87 -7.06 -3.26
C LEU A 115 -23.07 -5.74 -4.01
N TRP A 116 -22.66 -4.64 -3.40
CA TRP A 116 -22.66 -3.32 -4.02
C TRP A 116 -21.25 -2.75 -3.97
N LYS A 117 -20.78 -2.20 -5.09
CA LYS A 117 -19.51 -1.48 -5.20
C LYS A 117 -19.77 -0.19 -5.97
N THR A 118 -19.03 0.86 -5.62
CA THR A 118 -19.00 2.08 -6.41
C THR A 118 -18.33 1.83 -7.78
N ASN A 119 -18.96 2.23 -8.87
CA ASN A 119 -18.34 2.26 -10.20
C ASN A 119 -17.52 3.56 -10.41
N GLY A 120 -16.80 4.00 -9.37
CA GLY A 120 -16.03 5.25 -9.38
C GLY A 120 -16.79 6.50 -8.89
N GLN A 121 -18.09 6.40 -8.57
CA GLN A 121 -18.85 7.46 -7.92
C GLN A 121 -19.38 7.01 -6.55
N HIS A 122 -18.66 7.38 -5.50
CA HIS A 122 -18.97 6.97 -4.13
C HIS A 122 -20.38 7.39 -3.71
N LYS A 123 -21.07 6.54 -2.92
CA LYS A 123 -22.31 6.96 -2.28
C LYS A 123 -21.95 7.94 -1.17
N LYS A 124 -22.31 9.21 -1.38
CA LYS A 124 -22.08 10.30 -0.42
C LYS A 124 -23.28 10.45 0.49
N PHE A 125 -23.01 10.60 1.78
CA PHE A 125 -23.94 10.98 2.83
C PHE A 125 -23.50 12.31 3.46
N ASN A 126 -24.37 12.88 4.27
CA ASN A 126 -24.02 14.06 5.07
C ASN A 126 -22.78 13.79 5.94
N THR A 127 -21.96 14.81 6.16
CA THR A 127 -20.80 14.71 7.06
C THR A 127 -21.25 14.21 8.42
N TYR A 128 -20.53 13.21 8.96
CA TYR A 128 -20.84 12.50 10.22
C TYR A 128 -21.99 11.49 10.17
N ALA A 129 -22.59 11.24 9.01
CA ALA A 129 -23.45 10.05 8.84
C ALA A 129 -22.66 8.75 9.12
N LEU A 130 -21.33 8.79 8.94
CA LEU A 130 -20.42 7.72 9.33
C LEU A 130 -19.51 8.21 10.47
N LYS A 131 -19.15 7.30 11.37
CA LYS A 131 -18.35 7.62 12.56
C LYS A 131 -16.87 7.74 12.20
N GLN A 132 -16.23 8.80 12.70
CA GLN A 132 -14.77 8.90 12.75
C GLN A 132 -14.23 8.04 13.91
N GLY A 133 -12.93 7.73 13.87
CA GLY A 133 -12.24 7.00 14.92
C GLY A 133 -11.94 5.57 14.51
N ASP A 134 -12.43 4.60 15.29
CA ASP A 134 -12.06 3.20 15.14
C ASP A 134 -12.37 2.63 13.75
N THR A 135 -11.54 1.69 13.32
CA THR A 135 -11.64 1.05 12.00
C THR A 135 -12.97 0.32 11.88
N THR A 136 -13.38 -0.43 12.91
CA THR A 136 -14.63 -1.22 12.90
C THR A 136 -15.58 -0.72 13.97
N GLN A 137 -16.78 -0.28 13.56
CA GLN A 137 -17.81 0.17 14.48
C GLN A 137 -19.19 -0.30 14.02
N GLU A 138 -20.13 -0.43 14.96
CA GLU A 138 -21.53 -0.68 14.60
C GLU A 138 -22.15 0.57 13.94
N MET A 139 -23.01 0.33 12.95
CA MET A 139 -23.73 1.36 12.21
C MET A 139 -24.90 1.89 13.05
N THR A 140 -24.87 3.19 13.32
CA THR A 140 -25.96 3.88 14.06
C THR A 140 -26.71 4.89 13.22
N SER A 141 -26.32 5.12 11.97
CA SER A 141 -26.99 6.08 11.10
C SER A 141 -28.24 5.47 10.47
N GLU A 142 -29.40 6.03 10.79
CA GLU A 142 -30.67 5.59 10.22
C GLU A 142 -30.76 5.90 8.71
N GLU A 143 -30.22 7.04 8.25
CA GLU A 143 -30.16 7.38 6.82
C GLU A 143 -29.40 6.31 6.01
N VAL A 144 -28.30 5.79 6.57
CA VAL A 144 -27.54 4.70 5.93
C VAL A 144 -28.32 3.39 5.97
N LYS A 145 -28.99 3.07 7.08
CA LYS A 145 -29.82 1.86 7.19
C LYS A 145 -30.99 1.87 6.22
N GLU A 146 -31.69 2.98 6.08
CA GLU A 146 -32.78 3.17 5.11
C GLU A 146 -32.28 2.97 3.68
N TRP A 147 -31.13 3.56 3.34
CA TRP A 147 -30.49 3.32 2.05
C TRP A 147 -30.15 1.84 1.83
N LEU A 148 -29.62 1.14 2.83
CA LEU A 148 -29.33 -0.30 2.73
C LEU A 148 -30.60 -1.14 2.47
N VAL A 149 -31.74 -0.75 3.07
CA VAL A 149 -33.04 -1.39 2.79
C VAL A 149 -33.43 -1.22 1.32
N SER A 150 -33.15 -0.08 0.71
CA SER A 150 -33.44 0.18 -0.72
C SER A 150 -32.67 -0.70 -1.71
N LEU A 151 -31.51 -1.27 -1.32
CA LEU A 151 -30.67 -2.05 -2.22
C LEU A 151 -31.28 -3.43 -2.50
N SER A 152 -31.40 -3.86 -3.75
CA SER A 152 -31.86 -5.22 -4.07
C SER A 152 -30.77 -5.95 -4.85
N PHE A 153 -30.63 -7.24 -4.57
CA PHE A 153 -29.62 -8.11 -5.18
C PHE A 153 -30.30 -9.41 -5.59
N SER A 154 -29.87 -9.95 -6.71
CA SER A 154 -30.28 -11.25 -7.22
C SER A 154 -29.68 -12.39 -6.39
N ASP A 155 -30.27 -13.58 -6.48
CA ASP A 155 -29.72 -14.79 -5.86
C ASP A 155 -28.31 -15.11 -6.39
N THR A 156 -28.03 -14.78 -7.65
CA THR A 156 -26.70 -14.94 -8.25
C THR A 156 -25.66 -14.05 -7.55
N GLU A 157 -25.99 -12.80 -7.25
CA GLU A 157 -25.09 -11.89 -6.52
C GLU A 157 -24.89 -12.34 -5.06
N LEU A 158 -25.95 -12.82 -4.41
CA LEU A 158 -25.90 -13.30 -3.03
C LEU A 158 -25.07 -14.58 -2.86
N ASN A 159 -25.01 -15.41 -3.90
CA ASN A 159 -24.33 -16.71 -3.90
C ASN A 159 -23.04 -16.74 -4.72
N ARG A 160 -22.58 -15.59 -5.25
CA ARG A 160 -21.32 -15.55 -6.01
C ARG A 160 -20.17 -16.14 -5.19
N PRO A 161 -19.23 -16.87 -5.82
CA PRO A 161 -18.02 -17.30 -5.14
C PRO A 161 -17.18 -16.08 -4.72
N LEU A 162 -16.41 -16.26 -3.65
CA LEU A 162 -15.41 -15.29 -3.24
C LEU A 162 -14.16 -15.44 -4.09
N VAL A 163 -13.46 -14.34 -4.35
CA VAL A 163 -12.13 -14.38 -4.99
C VAL A 163 -11.18 -15.23 -4.16
N GLU A 164 -10.41 -16.12 -4.77
CA GLU A 164 -9.40 -16.89 -4.04
C GLU A 164 -8.27 -15.98 -3.57
N LEU A 165 -7.88 -16.09 -2.30
CA LEU A 165 -6.71 -15.37 -1.81
C LEU A 165 -5.43 -16.00 -2.37
N PRO A 166 -4.35 -15.22 -2.53
CA PRO A 166 -3.04 -15.77 -2.87
C PRO A 166 -2.65 -16.88 -1.88
N ASN A 167 -2.24 -18.02 -2.42
CA ASN A 167 -1.94 -19.23 -1.66
C ASN A 167 -0.46 -19.31 -1.19
N TYR A 168 0.30 -18.24 -1.39
CA TYR A 168 1.70 -18.15 -0.98
C TYR A 168 1.92 -16.92 -0.12
N GLU A 169 2.78 -17.06 0.88
CA GLU A 169 3.21 -15.96 1.74
C GLU A 169 4.47 -15.29 1.18
N PRO A 170 4.64 -13.96 1.34
CA PRO A 170 5.88 -13.28 0.99
C PRO A 170 7.07 -13.89 1.73
N ARG A 171 8.12 -14.26 1.00
CA ARG A 171 9.36 -14.76 1.61
C ARG A 171 10.31 -13.60 1.87
N GLN A 172 10.89 -13.55 3.06
CA GLN A 172 11.96 -12.60 3.37
C GLN A 172 13.19 -12.88 2.50
N ILE A 173 13.80 -11.82 2.01
CA ILE A 173 14.98 -11.84 1.15
C ILE A 173 16.16 -11.27 1.93
N SER A 174 17.28 -12.00 1.94
CA SER A 174 18.52 -11.52 2.56
C SER A 174 19.27 -10.53 1.65
N HIS A 175 20.20 -9.77 2.24
CA HIS A 175 21.11 -8.90 1.48
C HIS A 175 22.00 -9.70 0.50
N GLU A 176 22.40 -10.92 0.89
CA GLU A 176 23.17 -11.84 0.04
C GLU A 176 22.38 -12.22 -1.22
N GLU A 177 21.11 -12.64 -1.06
CA GLU A 177 20.25 -12.99 -2.19
C GLU A 177 19.96 -11.80 -3.14
N ILE A 178 19.95 -10.57 -2.62
CA ILE A 178 19.85 -9.36 -3.43
C ILE A 178 21.14 -9.15 -4.22
N GLY A 179 22.29 -9.29 -3.56
CA GLY A 179 23.60 -9.11 -4.18
C GLY A 179 23.84 -10.11 -5.30
N GLU A 180 23.61 -11.40 -5.05
CA GLU A 180 23.74 -12.46 -6.05
C GLU A 180 22.85 -12.18 -7.28
N TYR A 181 21.59 -11.85 -7.04
CA TYR A 181 20.66 -11.56 -8.12
C TYR A 181 21.08 -10.32 -8.94
N LEU A 182 21.46 -9.21 -8.29
CA LEU A 182 21.89 -8.01 -9.02
C LEU A 182 23.19 -8.25 -9.80
N PHE A 183 24.10 -9.07 -9.26
CA PHE A 183 25.31 -9.47 -9.96
C PHE A 183 24.99 -10.26 -11.24
N GLU A 184 24.06 -11.21 -11.17
CA GLU A 184 23.56 -11.94 -12.35
C GLU A 184 22.92 -11.01 -13.40
N GLN A 185 22.33 -9.88 -12.96
CA GLN A 185 21.79 -8.85 -13.85
C GLN A 185 22.85 -7.88 -14.39
N GLY A 186 24.14 -8.09 -14.10
CA GLY A 186 25.25 -7.28 -14.61
C GLY A 186 25.53 -6.00 -13.81
N VAL A 187 24.97 -5.85 -12.61
CA VAL A 187 25.31 -4.74 -11.70
C VAL A 187 26.70 -4.97 -11.12
N SER A 188 27.52 -3.92 -11.08
CA SER A 188 28.91 -4.04 -10.59
C SER A 188 28.96 -4.42 -9.10
N SER A 189 29.92 -5.26 -8.71
CA SER A 189 30.11 -5.67 -7.31
C SER A 189 30.30 -4.47 -6.36
N ASN A 190 31.00 -3.42 -6.81
CA ASN A 190 31.18 -2.20 -6.02
C ASN A 190 29.85 -1.46 -5.78
N SER A 191 28.97 -1.41 -6.79
CA SER A 191 27.62 -0.84 -6.66
C SER A 191 26.78 -1.66 -5.68
N ILE A 192 26.86 -2.99 -5.76
CA ILE A 192 26.15 -3.90 -4.85
C ILE A 192 26.60 -3.69 -3.40
N GLU A 193 27.91 -3.68 -3.14
CA GLU A 193 28.44 -3.43 -1.79
C GLU A 193 28.02 -2.06 -1.23
N THR A 194 28.02 -1.05 -2.09
CA THR A 194 27.56 0.30 -1.72
C THR A 194 26.07 0.28 -1.38
N LEU A 195 25.25 -0.38 -2.21
CA LEU A 195 23.80 -0.49 -1.99
C LEU A 195 23.46 -1.16 -0.67
N ILE A 196 24.12 -2.27 -0.35
CA ILE A 196 23.88 -2.97 0.92
C ILE A 196 24.27 -2.10 2.12
N LYS A 197 25.38 -1.36 2.05
CA LYS A 197 25.76 -0.41 3.10
C LYS A 197 24.75 0.73 3.24
N GLU A 198 24.25 1.27 2.13
CA GLU A 198 23.21 2.30 2.14
C GLU A 198 21.91 1.77 2.75
N PHE A 199 21.52 0.52 2.50
CA PHE A 199 20.33 -0.06 3.14
C PHE A 199 20.44 -0.05 4.66
N ASP A 200 21.58 -0.49 5.20
CA ASP A 200 21.81 -0.49 6.64
C ASP A 200 21.71 0.92 7.25
N GLU A 201 22.28 1.92 6.57
CA GLU A 201 22.22 3.31 7.02
C GLU A 201 20.80 3.88 6.95
N LEU A 202 20.08 3.63 5.86
CA LEU A 202 18.71 4.08 5.69
C LEU A 202 17.75 3.43 6.69
N ILE A 203 17.96 2.15 7.02
CA ILE A 203 17.21 1.47 8.08
C ILE A 203 17.49 2.12 9.45
N ARG A 204 18.73 2.54 9.72
CA ARG A 204 19.07 3.26 10.96
C ARG A 204 18.41 4.63 11.00
N ILE A 205 18.46 5.39 9.92
CA ILE A 205 17.78 6.68 9.81
C ILE A 205 16.28 6.52 9.97
N ALA A 206 15.68 5.51 9.34
CA ALA A 206 14.26 5.17 9.46
C ALA A 206 13.84 4.92 10.92
N LYS A 207 14.66 4.15 11.65
CA LYS A 207 14.45 3.86 13.07
C LYS A 207 14.63 5.11 13.94
N TRP A 208 15.62 5.95 13.63
CA TRP A 208 15.84 7.20 14.36
C TRP A 208 14.64 8.16 14.25
N TYR A 209 14.05 8.28 13.07
CA TYR A 209 12.84 9.08 12.84
C TYR A 209 11.56 8.48 13.44
N LYS A 210 11.59 7.28 14.03
CA LYS A 210 10.40 6.69 14.68
C LYS A 210 9.92 7.54 15.87
N ASP A 211 10.86 8.14 16.60
CA ASP A 211 10.61 8.90 17.83
C ASP A 211 10.91 10.41 17.66
N LYS A 212 10.93 10.88 16.40
CA LYS A 212 11.24 12.27 16.01
C LYS A 212 10.23 12.76 14.96
N ASP A 213 10.21 14.06 14.73
CA ASP A 213 9.47 14.62 13.61
C ASP A 213 9.95 14.03 12.30
N ALA A 214 9.01 13.62 11.44
CA ALA A 214 9.34 13.06 10.14
C ALA A 214 10.08 14.09 9.29
N PRO A 215 11.06 13.66 8.47
CA PRO A 215 11.73 14.56 7.54
C PRO A 215 10.72 15.20 6.59
N SER A 216 11.03 16.42 6.16
CA SER A 216 10.35 17.06 5.03
C SER A 216 10.47 16.20 3.76
N GLU A 217 9.67 16.53 2.75
CA GLU A 217 9.76 15.85 1.45
C GLU A 217 11.14 16.06 0.80
N PHE A 218 11.69 17.27 0.90
CA PHE A 218 13.04 17.60 0.44
C PHE A 218 14.12 16.78 1.15
N GLU A 219 14.05 16.67 2.48
CA GLU A 219 14.97 15.83 3.26
C GLU A 219 14.80 14.35 2.92
N THR A 220 13.58 13.90 2.65
CA THR A 220 13.31 12.53 2.18
C THR A 220 14.02 12.27 0.86
N VAL A 221 13.90 13.18 -0.12
CA VAL A 221 14.60 13.06 -1.41
C VAL A 221 16.12 13.06 -1.20
N ALA A 222 16.64 14.03 -0.46
CA ALA A 222 18.09 14.23 -0.31
C ALA A 222 18.76 13.12 0.51
N TYR A 223 18.15 12.67 1.60
CA TYR A 223 18.77 11.75 2.57
C TYR A 223 18.33 10.31 2.43
N LEU A 224 17.18 10.03 1.78
CA LEU A 224 16.66 8.67 1.67
C LEU A 224 16.62 8.15 0.24
N VAL A 225 16.26 8.99 -0.73
CA VAL A 225 16.06 8.54 -2.12
C VAL A 225 17.35 8.65 -2.95
N VAL A 226 18.01 9.80 -2.92
CA VAL A 226 19.25 10.05 -3.68
C VAL A 226 20.35 9.03 -3.32
N PRO A 227 20.61 8.69 -2.03
CA PRO A 227 21.65 7.72 -1.70
C PRO A 227 21.43 6.33 -2.32
N ILE A 228 20.19 5.81 -2.31
CA ILE A 228 19.88 4.53 -2.97
C ILE A 228 20.15 4.61 -4.46
N LEU A 229 19.69 5.67 -5.13
CA LEU A 229 19.88 5.80 -6.58
C LEU A 229 21.36 5.95 -6.95
N ARG A 230 22.14 6.67 -6.14
CA ARG A 230 23.59 6.77 -6.29
C ARG A 230 24.26 5.42 -6.13
N ALA A 231 23.85 4.62 -5.14
CA ALA A 231 24.37 3.28 -4.90
C ALA A 231 24.01 2.31 -6.04
N LEU A 232 22.83 2.46 -6.64
CA LEU A 232 22.40 1.75 -7.84
C LEU A 232 23.14 2.18 -9.12
N GLY A 233 24.02 3.18 -9.07
CA GLY A 233 24.86 3.59 -10.20
C GLY A 233 24.46 4.90 -10.88
N TRP A 234 23.39 5.57 -10.43
CA TRP A 234 23.04 6.88 -10.99
C TRP A 234 24.09 7.93 -10.65
N THR A 235 24.48 8.73 -11.63
CA THR A 235 25.47 9.80 -11.45
C THR A 235 24.79 11.16 -11.28
N PRO A 236 25.39 12.12 -10.57
CA PRO A 236 24.80 13.45 -10.42
C PRO A 236 24.57 14.12 -11.77
N GLN A 237 25.35 13.79 -12.80
CA GLN A 237 25.18 14.27 -14.17
C GLN A 237 23.87 13.78 -14.80
N LYS A 238 23.42 12.56 -14.49
CA LYS A 238 22.18 11.96 -15.00
C LYS A 238 20.98 12.10 -14.05
N MET A 239 21.13 12.81 -12.95
CA MET A 239 20.08 13.09 -11.97
C MET A 239 19.79 14.60 -11.94
N ALA A 240 18.52 14.99 -11.84
CA ALA A 240 18.15 16.37 -11.55
C ALA A 240 17.03 16.42 -10.51
N ILE A 241 17.34 17.02 -9.36
CA ILE A 241 16.38 17.32 -8.30
C ILE A 241 15.57 18.55 -8.72
N GLU A 242 14.27 18.55 -8.46
CA GLU A 242 13.32 19.63 -8.80
C GLU A 242 13.29 19.99 -10.31
N TRP A 243 13.53 19.01 -11.18
CA TRP A 243 13.54 19.27 -12.62
C TRP A 243 12.12 19.46 -13.15
N LYS A 244 11.78 20.67 -13.59
CA LYS A 244 10.43 21.03 -14.08
C LYS A 244 9.32 20.64 -13.09
N ASN A 245 9.55 20.86 -11.79
CA ASN A 245 8.67 20.51 -10.67
C ASN A 245 8.55 19.01 -10.37
N VAL A 246 9.36 18.15 -11.00
CA VAL A 246 9.52 16.75 -10.60
C VAL A 246 10.50 16.69 -9.44
N ASP A 247 10.18 15.98 -8.36
CA ASP A 247 11.08 15.84 -7.20
C ASP A 247 12.47 15.37 -7.61
N LEU A 248 12.51 14.33 -8.45
CA LEU A 248 13.75 13.84 -9.05
C LEU A 248 13.52 13.22 -10.44
N ALA A 249 14.30 13.68 -11.41
CA ALA A 249 14.31 13.20 -12.78
C ALA A 249 15.61 12.43 -13.08
N LEU A 250 15.50 11.25 -13.70
CA LEU A 250 16.65 10.43 -14.10
C LEU A 250 16.72 10.30 -15.62
N PHE A 251 17.90 10.57 -16.18
CA PHE A 251 18.13 10.67 -17.63
C PHE A 251 19.02 9.53 -18.12
N ASP A 252 18.63 8.84 -19.18
CA ASP A 252 19.44 7.76 -19.75
C ASP A 252 20.74 8.27 -20.38
N GLN A 253 20.70 9.47 -20.96
CA GLN A 253 21.83 10.16 -21.58
C GLN A 253 21.76 11.68 -21.37
N LEU A 254 22.82 12.37 -21.78
CA LEU A 254 22.88 13.83 -21.77
C LEU A 254 22.51 14.39 -23.16
N PRO A 255 21.96 15.61 -23.25
CA PRO A 255 21.65 16.55 -22.16
C PRO A 255 20.38 16.18 -21.37
N ARG A 256 20.13 16.87 -20.24
CA ARG A 256 18.94 16.67 -19.41
C ARG A 256 17.71 17.36 -20.00
N ASP A 257 17.05 16.69 -20.94
CA ASP A 257 15.86 17.18 -21.62
C ASP A 257 14.74 16.12 -21.63
N ASP A 258 13.56 16.48 -22.17
CA ASP A 258 12.40 15.59 -22.21
C ASP A 258 12.66 14.32 -23.05
N LYS A 259 13.54 14.38 -24.05
CA LYS A 259 13.85 13.24 -24.93
C LYS A 259 14.67 12.18 -24.20
N ASN A 260 15.51 12.62 -23.26
CA ASN A 260 16.39 11.74 -22.50
C ASN A 260 15.85 11.38 -21.11
N LEU A 261 14.66 11.88 -20.73
CA LEU A 261 14.04 11.50 -19.46
C LEU A 261 13.64 10.03 -19.49
N ALA A 262 14.27 9.22 -18.64
CA ALA A 262 14.04 7.78 -18.57
C ALA A 262 13.13 7.39 -17.39
N VAL A 263 13.25 8.10 -16.27
CA VAL A 263 12.52 7.82 -15.03
C VAL A 263 12.05 9.11 -14.37
N VAL A 264 10.79 9.11 -13.95
CA VAL A 264 10.25 10.09 -13.02
C VAL A 264 10.25 9.47 -11.62
N VAL A 265 10.81 10.18 -10.65
CA VAL A 265 10.77 9.81 -9.24
C VAL A 265 9.92 10.85 -8.51
N GLU A 266 8.87 10.38 -7.84
CA GLU A 266 7.97 11.18 -7.03
C GLU A 266 8.06 10.71 -5.59
N ALA A 267 8.44 11.62 -4.71
CA ALA A 267 8.57 11.36 -3.29
C ALA A 267 7.34 11.85 -2.53
N LYS A 268 7.12 11.25 -1.37
CA LYS A 268 6.23 11.77 -0.33
C LYS A 268 7.00 11.86 0.96
N LYS A 269 6.47 12.63 1.91
CA LYS A 269 6.99 12.65 3.28
C LYS A 269 7.08 11.22 3.83
N LYS A 270 8.18 10.92 4.53
CA LYS A 270 8.37 9.64 5.20
C LYS A 270 7.13 9.26 6.03
N GLY A 271 6.67 8.02 5.86
CA GLY A 271 5.49 7.47 6.56
C GLY A 271 4.18 7.62 5.80
N ASN A 272 4.11 8.50 4.79
CA ASN A 272 2.92 8.63 3.94
C ASN A 272 2.76 7.44 3.00
N ALA A 273 1.56 7.28 2.44
CA ALA A 273 1.31 6.31 1.37
C ALA A 273 2.09 6.72 0.12
N CYS A 274 3.01 5.86 -0.34
CA CYS A 274 3.82 6.18 -1.51
C CYS A 274 3.11 5.78 -2.81
N LEU A 275 2.29 4.73 -2.80
CA LEU A 275 1.67 4.22 -4.03
C LEU A 275 0.63 5.18 -4.61
N THR A 276 0.03 6.04 -3.79
CA THR A 276 -0.93 7.08 -4.21
C THR A 276 -0.28 8.17 -5.07
N ALA A 277 1.05 8.33 -4.99
CA ALA A 277 1.81 9.30 -5.77
C ALA A 277 1.92 8.94 -7.26
N LYS A 278 1.48 7.74 -7.66
CA LYS A 278 1.50 7.26 -9.06
C LYS A 278 0.89 8.26 -10.03
N SER A 279 -0.31 8.80 -9.72
CA SER A 279 -1.03 9.69 -10.64
C SER A 279 -0.24 10.98 -10.91
N GLN A 280 0.45 11.50 -9.88
CA GLN A 280 1.30 12.68 -10.00
C GLN A 280 2.55 12.38 -10.84
N ALA A 281 3.25 11.28 -10.54
CA ALA A 281 4.40 10.83 -11.32
C ALA A 281 4.05 10.58 -12.81
N GLN A 282 2.89 9.97 -13.08
CA GLN A 282 2.40 9.74 -14.44
C GLN A 282 2.05 11.05 -15.15
N GLY A 283 1.51 12.04 -14.45
CA GLY A 283 1.29 13.39 -14.99
C GLY A 283 2.59 14.02 -15.47
N TYR A 284 3.66 13.88 -14.70
CA TYR A 284 4.99 14.35 -15.09
C TYR A 284 5.60 13.54 -16.24
N ALA A 285 5.28 12.27 -16.39
CA ALA A 285 5.77 11.46 -17.51
C ALA A 285 4.96 11.62 -18.81
N GLN A 286 3.80 12.28 -18.75
CA GLN A 286 2.93 12.46 -19.90
C GLN A 286 3.63 13.24 -21.02
N GLY A 287 3.51 12.74 -22.25
CA GLY A 287 4.16 13.32 -23.43
C GLY A 287 5.67 13.04 -23.54
N LYS A 288 6.25 12.26 -22.61
CA LYS A 288 7.69 11.92 -22.61
C LYS A 288 7.85 10.46 -23.03
N ASP A 289 8.10 10.24 -24.32
CA ASP A 289 8.08 8.90 -24.90
C ASP A 289 9.16 7.97 -24.34
N ASN A 290 10.32 8.53 -23.98
CA ASN A 290 11.44 7.79 -23.40
C ASN A 290 11.26 7.49 -21.90
N CYS A 291 10.31 8.13 -21.22
CA CYS A 291 10.05 7.84 -19.83
C CYS A 291 9.33 6.49 -19.73
N LYS A 292 10.07 5.41 -19.48
CA LYS A 292 9.51 4.05 -19.41
C LYS A 292 9.20 3.61 -17.99
N ARG A 293 9.67 4.36 -17.00
CA ARG A 293 9.63 3.96 -15.59
C ARG A 293 9.14 5.10 -14.70
N LEU A 294 8.37 4.75 -13.67
CA LEU A 294 8.11 5.62 -12.52
C LEU A 294 8.64 4.96 -11.26
N ILE A 295 9.16 5.75 -10.34
CA ILE A 295 9.46 5.35 -8.97
C ILE A 295 8.64 6.26 -8.07
N VAL A 296 7.83 5.68 -7.19
CA VAL A 296 7.14 6.43 -6.14
C VAL A 296 7.65 5.95 -4.80
N THR A 297 7.91 6.88 -3.88
CA THR A 297 8.58 6.51 -2.63
C THR A 297 8.27 7.47 -1.49
N ASP A 298 8.39 6.99 -0.25
CA ASP A 298 8.47 7.83 0.95
C ASP A 298 9.88 7.79 1.58
N GLY A 299 10.88 7.35 0.81
CA GLY A 299 12.24 7.07 1.25
C GLY A 299 12.45 5.68 1.86
N LEU A 300 11.40 5.01 2.35
CA LEU A 300 11.48 3.68 2.96
C LEU A 300 10.83 2.60 2.11
N ARG A 301 9.75 2.95 1.43
CA ARG A 301 9.01 2.09 0.52
C ARG A 301 9.15 2.62 -0.89
N TYR A 302 9.18 1.71 -1.84
CA TYR A 302 9.41 2.02 -3.23
C TYR A 302 8.42 1.23 -4.07
N GLY A 303 7.52 1.93 -4.74
CA GLY A 303 6.70 1.38 -5.81
C GLY A 303 7.36 1.70 -7.16
N THR A 304 7.61 0.68 -7.96
CA THR A 304 8.25 0.83 -9.27
C THR A 304 7.27 0.41 -10.36
N TYR A 305 7.10 1.28 -11.36
CA TYR A 305 6.10 1.11 -12.40
C TYR A 305 6.76 1.09 -13.77
N LEU A 306 6.24 0.22 -14.64
CA LEU A 306 6.66 0.14 -16.04
C LEU A 306 5.56 0.64 -16.96
N LYS A 307 5.97 1.34 -18.03
CA LYS A 307 5.06 1.84 -19.05
C LYS A 307 4.62 0.69 -19.97
N GLU A 308 3.35 0.35 -19.91
CA GLU A 308 2.70 -0.55 -20.86
C GLU A 308 1.74 0.26 -21.75
N LYS A 309 2.08 0.40 -23.04
CA LYS A 309 1.38 1.28 -23.98
C LYS A 309 1.38 2.73 -23.48
N SER A 310 0.26 3.20 -22.94
CA SER A 310 0.05 4.56 -22.45
C SER A 310 -0.11 4.65 -20.93
N GLU A 311 -0.06 3.51 -20.21
CA GLU A 311 -0.30 3.47 -18.77
C GLU A 311 0.90 2.89 -18.03
N TYR A 312 1.11 3.35 -16.80
CA TYR A 312 2.13 2.77 -15.92
C TYR A 312 1.49 1.74 -15.00
N LYS A 313 2.02 0.51 -15.00
CA LYS A 313 1.55 -0.57 -14.13
C LYS A 313 2.58 -0.86 -13.05
N LEU A 314 2.09 -1.12 -11.84
CA LEU A 314 2.95 -1.47 -10.70
C LEU A 314 3.64 -2.80 -11.04
N TYR A 315 4.97 -2.76 -11.19
CA TYR A 315 5.77 -3.91 -11.55
C TYR A 315 6.36 -4.57 -10.31
N ALA A 316 6.94 -3.77 -9.42
CA ALA A 316 7.50 -4.26 -8.17
C ALA A 316 7.32 -3.24 -7.03
N TYR A 317 7.23 -3.74 -5.81
CA TYR A 317 7.19 -2.94 -4.59
C TYR A 317 8.14 -3.54 -3.55
N PHE A 318 8.77 -2.70 -2.73
CA PHE A 318 9.47 -3.18 -1.54
C PHE A 318 9.46 -2.14 -0.43
N ASN A 319 9.75 -2.62 0.78
CA ASN A 319 9.88 -1.85 2.00
C ASN A 319 11.23 -2.17 2.63
N LEU A 320 12.07 -1.16 2.85
CA LEU A 320 13.41 -1.33 3.45
C LEU A 320 13.37 -1.99 4.84
N LEU A 321 12.24 -1.88 5.56
CA LEU A 321 12.08 -2.51 6.87
C LEU A 321 11.62 -3.98 6.78
N SER A 322 11.18 -4.45 5.61
CA SER A 322 10.81 -5.84 5.35
C SER A 322 11.00 -6.19 3.87
N LEU A 323 12.19 -6.70 3.55
CA LEU A 323 12.57 -7.05 2.18
C LEU A 323 11.93 -8.39 1.81
N THR A 324 10.98 -8.38 0.88
CA THR A 324 10.30 -9.59 0.42
C THR A 324 10.48 -9.86 -1.07
N ASP A 325 10.26 -11.11 -1.48
CA ASP A 325 10.43 -11.54 -2.86
C ASP A 325 9.29 -11.10 -3.79
N ARG A 326 8.10 -10.82 -3.22
CA ARG A 326 6.88 -10.41 -3.92
C ARG A 326 5.81 -9.87 -2.97
N HIS A 327 4.86 -9.13 -3.52
CA HIS A 327 3.68 -8.66 -2.80
C HIS A 327 2.40 -9.20 -3.48
N PRO A 328 1.91 -10.39 -3.05
CA PRO A 328 0.78 -11.07 -3.68
C PRO A 328 -0.48 -10.21 -3.78
N ILE A 329 -0.78 -9.44 -2.73
CA ILE A 329 -1.99 -8.63 -2.67
C ILE A 329 -2.00 -7.47 -3.68
N TYR A 330 -0.83 -7.09 -4.20
CA TYR A 330 -0.66 -6.10 -5.27
C TYR A 330 -0.40 -6.74 -6.63
N ASN A 331 -0.32 -8.08 -6.70
CA ASN A 331 0.10 -8.82 -7.89
C ASN A 331 1.42 -8.32 -8.49
N CYS A 332 2.37 -7.89 -7.65
CA CYS A 332 3.65 -7.34 -8.08
C CYS A 332 4.85 -8.08 -7.49
N LYS A 333 6.01 -7.87 -8.11
CA LYS A 333 7.29 -8.44 -7.68
C LYS A 333 7.84 -7.71 -6.46
N GLY A 334 8.87 -8.28 -5.82
CA GLY A 334 9.48 -7.74 -4.61
C GLY A 334 10.78 -6.98 -4.86
N VAL A 335 11.61 -6.90 -3.82
CA VAL A 335 12.83 -6.07 -3.77
C VAL A 335 13.78 -6.30 -4.94
N LYS A 336 14.03 -7.56 -5.32
CA LYS A 336 15.03 -7.89 -6.35
C LYS A 336 14.69 -7.25 -7.70
N GLU A 337 13.45 -7.41 -8.12
CA GLU A 337 12.95 -6.84 -9.38
C GLU A 337 12.82 -5.31 -9.30
N ALA A 338 12.38 -4.77 -8.16
CA ALA A 338 12.33 -3.33 -7.97
C ALA A 338 13.71 -2.68 -8.14
N LEU A 339 14.73 -3.22 -7.47
CA LEU A 339 16.10 -2.71 -7.57
C LEU A 339 16.66 -2.85 -8.98
N ARG A 340 16.43 -4.00 -9.65
CA ARG A 340 16.83 -4.20 -11.06
C ARG A 340 16.28 -3.10 -11.95
N ILE A 341 14.99 -2.77 -11.85
CA ILE A 341 14.40 -1.75 -12.73
C ILE A 341 14.72 -0.33 -12.29
N MET A 342 15.27 -0.12 -11.10
CA MET A 342 15.75 1.18 -10.64
C MET A 342 17.17 1.49 -11.11
N THR A 343 17.92 0.56 -11.70
CA THR A 343 19.29 0.80 -12.20
C THR A 343 19.32 1.66 -13.47
N PRO A 344 20.41 2.38 -13.76
CA PRO A 344 20.58 3.08 -15.02
C PRO A 344 20.79 2.15 -16.22
N GLU A 345 21.32 0.94 -16.01
CA GLU A 345 21.62 -0.05 -17.06
C GLU A 345 20.39 -0.81 -17.55
N TRP A 346 19.27 -0.74 -16.83
CA TRP A 346 18.05 -1.44 -17.22
C TRP A 346 17.62 -1.07 -18.66
N ARG A 347 17.35 -2.10 -19.45
CA ARG A 347 16.80 -2.02 -20.82
C ARG A 347 15.60 -2.96 -20.90
N GLU A 348 14.45 -2.45 -21.33
CA GLU A 348 13.30 -3.24 -21.81
C GLU A 348 12.71 -2.63 -23.07
#